data_AF-X0TSN3-F1
#
_entry.id   AF-X0TSN3-F1
#
_cell.length_a   1.000
_cell.length_b   1.000
_cell.length_c   1.000
_cell.angle_alpha   90.00
_cell.angle_beta   90.00
_cell.angle_gamma   90.00
#
_symmetry.space_group_name_H-M   'P 1'
#
loop_
_entity.id
_entity.type
_entity.pdbx_description
1 polymer ?
#
loop_
_entity_poly.entity_id
_entity_poly.type
_entity_poly.pdbx_seq_one_letter_code
_entity_poly.pdbx_strand_id
1 'polypeptide(L)'
;MSQPPPFSPTVALLTVSRVWDAAFADALKPLGLTTRKYGLLGHIRGNAGISFSELARRSRITVQSAHAAVAAFVAAGLVDDGTAH
;
A
#
# COMPACT_ATOMS: atom_id res chain seq x y z
N MET A 1 2.68 -32.46 32.30
CA MET A 1 2.98 -31.99 30.93
C MET A 1 1.82 -31.10 30.50
N SER A 2 2.03 -29.82 30.20
CA SER A 2 0.96 -28.95 29.71
C SER A 2 0.57 -29.38 28.30
N GLN A 3 -0.72 -29.61 28.05
CA GLN A 3 -1.20 -29.89 26.69
C GLN A 3 -1.02 -28.65 25.80
N PRO A 4 -0.67 -28.83 24.51
CA PRO A 4 -0.66 -27.73 23.57
C PRO A 4 -2.07 -27.12 23.47
N PRO A 5 -2.17 -25.79 23.28
CA PRO A 5 -3.46 -25.15 23.13
C PRO A 5 -4.22 -25.75 21.93
N PRO A 6 -5.56 -25.83 21.99
CA PRO A 6 -6.35 -26.33 20.88
C PRO A 6 -6.14 -25.46 19.63
N PHE A 7 -6.31 -26.07 18.46
CA PHE A 7 -6.26 -25.36 17.19
C PHE A 7 -7.27 -24.19 17.17
N SER A 8 -6.81 -23.02 16.69
CA SER A 8 -7.66 -21.85 16.51
C SER A 8 -7.65 -21.42 15.03
N PRO A 9 -8.79 -21.52 14.32
CA PRO A 9 -8.92 -21.04 12.94
C PRO A 9 -8.54 -19.56 12.79
N THR A 10 -8.89 -18.73 13.77
CA THR A 10 -8.54 -17.30 13.78
C THR A 10 -7.03 -17.09 13.84
N VAL A 11 -6.33 -17.81 14.72
CA VAL A 11 -4.85 -17.72 14.80
C VAL A 11 -4.21 -18.21 13.51
N ALA A 12 -4.75 -19.28 12.91
CA ALA A 12 -4.27 -19.77 11.62
C ALA A 12 -4.42 -18.70 10.52
N LEU A 13 -5.60 -18.07 10.40
CA LEU A 13 -5.85 -17.00 9.42
C LEU A 13 -4.94 -15.78 9.65
N LEU A 14 -4.76 -15.34 10.89
CA LEU A 14 -3.86 -14.24 11.23
C LEU A 14 -2.40 -14.57 10.89
N THR A 15 -1.99 -15.82 11.12
CA THR A 15 -0.64 -16.28 10.80
C THR A 15 -0.43 -16.28 9.29
N VAL A 16 -1.37 -16.85 8.53
CA VAL A 16 -1.32 -16.85 7.05
C VAL A 16 -1.30 -15.42 6.50
N SER A 17 -2.14 -14.54 7.03
CA SER A 17 -2.14 -13.11 6.64
C SER A 17 -0.78 -12.47 6.88
N ARG A 18 -0.16 -12.68 8.04
CA ARG A 18 1.16 -12.09 8.34
C ARG A 18 2.27 -12.64 7.44
N VAL A 19 2.25 -13.92 7.13
CA VAL A 19 3.22 -14.54 6.21
C VAL A 19 3.11 -13.91 4.82
N TRP A 20 1.88 -13.76 4.30
CA TRP A 20 1.66 -13.13 3.01
C TRP A 20 1.95 -11.63 3.01
N ASP A 21 1.61 -10.90 4.07
CA ASP A 21 1.95 -9.49 4.21
C ASP A 21 3.46 -9.27 4.17
N ALA A 22 4.23 -10.13 4.85
CA ALA A 22 5.70 -10.07 4.87
C ALA A 22 6.29 -10.40 3.49
N ALA A 23 5.84 -11.51 2.87
CA ALA A 23 6.30 -11.90 1.54
C ALA A 23 5.97 -10.84 0.49
N PHE A 24 4.79 -10.23 0.58
CA PHE A 24 4.40 -9.15 -0.32
C PHE A 24 5.22 -7.89 -0.10
N ALA A 25 5.46 -7.50 1.16
CA ALA A 25 6.33 -6.37 1.48
C ALA A 25 7.76 -6.58 0.96
N ASP A 26 8.30 -7.80 1.07
CA ASP A 26 9.63 -8.15 0.56
C ASP A 26 9.70 -8.05 -0.97
N ALA A 27 8.68 -8.52 -1.68
CA ALA A 27 8.59 -8.40 -3.14
C ALA A 27 8.53 -6.94 -3.63
N LEU A 28 8.06 -6.01 -2.80
CA LEU A 28 7.98 -4.58 -3.13
C LEU A 28 9.29 -3.82 -2.87
N LYS A 29 10.22 -4.36 -2.04
CA LYS A 29 11.48 -3.69 -1.70
C LYS A 29 12.34 -3.33 -2.93
N PRO A 30 12.54 -4.21 -3.92
CA PRO A 30 13.33 -3.88 -5.12
C PRO A 30 12.74 -2.73 -5.94
N LEU A 31 11.44 -2.47 -5.81
CA LEU A 31 10.73 -1.37 -6.47
C LEU A 31 10.75 -0.07 -5.64
N GLY A 32 11.38 -0.07 -4.46
CA GLY A 32 11.34 1.07 -3.53
C GLY A 32 9.95 1.31 -2.92
N LEU A 33 9.07 0.30 -2.96
CA LEU A 33 7.68 0.40 -2.54
C LEU A 33 7.44 -0.25 -1.18
N THR A 34 6.39 0.23 -0.51
CA THR A 34 5.77 -0.44 0.65
C THR A 34 4.37 -0.88 0.26
N THR A 35 3.78 -1.83 0.99
CA THR A 35 2.38 -2.25 0.79
C THR A 35 1.41 -1.06 0.75
N ARG A 36 1.65 -0.05 1.60
CA ARG A 36 0.85 1.18 1.61
C ARG A 36 1.01 2.01 0.34
N LYS A 37 2.26 2.23 -0.11
CA LYS A 37 2.54 2.94 -1.38
C LYS A 37 1.95 2.19 -2.58
N TYR A 38 2.02 0.87 -2.56
CA TYR A 38 1.41 0.03 -3.59
C TYR A 38 -0.13 0.18 -3.62
N GLY A 39 -0.79 0.17 -2.46
CA GLY A 39 -2.23 0.44 -2.39
C GLY A 39 -2.60 1.82 -2.93
N LEU A 40 -1.78 2.83 -2.66
CA LEU A 40 -1.95 4.19 -3.19
C LEU A 40 -1.86 4.22 -4.73
N LEU A 41 -0.90 3.50 -5.33
CA LEU A 41 -0.80 3.32 -6.79
C LEU A 41 -2.06 2.64 -7.35
N GLY A 42 -2.61 1.67 -6.64
CA GLY A 42 -3.89 1.03 -7.00
C GLY A 42 -5.04 2.03 -7.09
N HIS A 43 -5.13 2.98 -6.14
CA HIS A 43 -6.14 4.04 -6.18
C HIS A 43 -5.95 5.00 -7.36
N ILE A 44 -4.71 5.36 -7.69
CA ILE A 44 -4.39 6.21 -8.85
C ILE A 44 -4.75 5.48 -10.15
N ARG A 45 -4.36 4.21 -10.29
CA ARG A 45 -4.69 3.38 -11.46
C ARG A 45 -6.19 3.20 -11.65
N GLY A 46 -6.97 3.10 -10.57
CA GLY A 46 -8.42 2.93 -10.64
C GLY A 46 -9.19 4.19 -11.06
N ASN A 47 -8.56 5.36 -11.03
CA ASN A 47 -9.18 6.62 -11.46
C ASN A 47 -8.10 7.62 -11.92
N ALA A 48 -7.77 7.58 -13.22
CA ALA A 48 -6.84 8.53 -13.83
C ALA A 48 -7.36 9.97 -13.66
N GLY A 49 -6.53 10.86 -13.11
CA GLY A 49 -6.92 12.24 -12.80
C GLY A 49 -7.59 12.45 -11.43
N ILE A 50 -7.52 11.46 -10.52
CA ILE A 50 -7.94 11.62 -9.13
C ILE A 50 -7.26 12.83 -8.46
N SER A 51 -8.04 13.69 -7.80
CA SER A 51 -7.47 14.83 -7.07
C SER A 51 -6.71 14.36 -5.81
N PHE A 52 -5.73 15.14 -5.36
CA PHE A 52 -4.98 14.85 -4.13
C PHE A 52 -5.86 14.68 -2.89
N SER A 53 -6.89 15.50 -2.75
CA SER A 53 -7.85 15.40 -1.64
C SER A 53 -8.65 14.10 -1.67
N GLU A 54 -9.08 13.67 -2.86
CA GLU A 54 -9.83 12.42 -3.01
C GLU A 54 -8.92 11.20 -2.83
N LEU A 55 -7.69 11.26 -3.34
CA LEU A 55 -6.67 10.24 -3.13
C LEU A 55 -6.35 10.05 -1.63
N ALA A 56 -6.19 11.16 -0.91
CA ALA A 56 -5.97 11.17 0.53
C ALA A 56 -7.13 10.56 1.30
N ARG A 57 -8.37 10.91 0.94
CA ARG A 57 -9.60 10.36 1.54
C ARG A 57 -9.69 8.84 1.37
N ARG A 58 -9.53 8.35 0.13
CA ARG A 58 -9.61 6.90 -0.18
C ARG A 58 -8.51 6.09 0.49
N SER A 59 -7.34 6.69 0.64
CA SER A 59 -6.15 6.05 1.22
C SER A 59 -6.05 6.24 2.74
N ARG A 60 -6.97 7.00 3.34
CA ARG A 60 -6.98 7.37 4.78
C ARG A 60 -5.65 7.98 5.24
N ILE A 61 -5.13 8.93 4.46
CA ILE A 61 -3.93 9.72 4.78
C ILE A 61 -4.24 11.21 4.70
N THR A 62 -3.32 12.06 5.12
CA THR A 62 -3.44 13.50 4.93
C THR A 62 -3.16 13.90 3.47
N VAL A 63 -3.72 15.02 3.03
CA VAL A 63 -3.49 15.56 1.67
C VAL A 63 -2.00 15.82 1.44
N GLN A 64 -1.30 16.35 2.45
CA GLN A 64 0.15 16.57 2.40
C GLN A 64 0.93 15.26 2.19
N SER A 65 0.51 14.19 2.87
CA SER A 65 1.12 12.86 2.66
C SER A 65 0.86 12.32 1.26
N ALA A 66 -0.31 12.62 0.69
CA ALA A 66 -0.63 12.26 -0.69
C ALA A 66 0.26 13.01 -1.68
N HIS A 67 0.47 14.33 -1.50
CA HIS A 67 1.42 15.10 -2.31
C HIS A 67 2.84 14.51 -2.25
N ALA A 68 3.36 14.25 -1.04
CA ALA A 68 4.69 13.69 -0.88
C ALA A 68 4.82 12.30 -1.53
N ALA A 69 3.80 11.45 -1.42
CA ALA A 69 3.81 10.11 -1.99
C ALA A 69 3.74 10.14 -3.53
N VAL A 70 2.88 10.97 -4.12
CA VAL A 70 2.79 11.12 -5.58
C VAL A 70 4.07 11.74 -6.14
N ALA A 71 4.65 12.75 -5.49
CA ALA A 71 5.94 13.31 -5.89
C ALA A 71 7.03 12.23 -5.93
N ALA A 72 7.06 11.35 -4.92
CA ALA A 72 7.98 10.21 -4.92
C ALA A 72 7.68 9.18 -6.03
N PHE A 73 6.42 9.01 -6.43
CA PHE A 73 6.05 8.14 -7.56
C PHE A 73 6.45 8.73 -8.90
N VAL A 74 6.24 10.04 -9.11
CA VAL A 74 6.70 10.75 -10.31
C VAL A 74 8.22 10.66 -10.43
N ALA A 75 8.95 10.93 -9.34
CA ALA A 75 10.41 10.78 -9.31
C ALA A 75 10.89 9.35 -9.61
N ALA A 76 10.09 8.34 -9.28
CA ALA A 76 10.36 6.94 -9.58
C ALA A 76 9.82 6.47 -10.95
N GLY A 77 9.18 7.35 -11.74
CA GLY A 77 8.58 7.01 -13.03
C GLY A 77 7.37 6.09 -12.95
N LEU A 78 6.68 6.05 -11.80
CA LEU A 78 5.53 5.17 -11.56
C LEU A 78 4.17 5.84 -11.85
N VAL A 79 4.15 7.17 -11.89
CA VAL A 79 2.96 7.99 -12.14
C VAL A 79 3.37 9.19 -12.99
N ASP A 80 2.57 9.53 -13.99
CA ASP A 80 2.72 10.76 -14.77
C ASP A 80 1.93 11.91 -14.13
N ASP A 81 2.54 13.10 -14.07
CA ASP A 81 1.84 14.33 -13.69
C ASP A 81 1.21 14.97 -14.92
N GLY A 82 -0.10 14.77 -15.10
CA GLY A 82 -0.86 15.36 -16.20
C GLY A 82 -1.00 16.89 -16.15
N THR A 83 -0.49 17.54 -15.10
CA THR A 83 -0.46 19.01 -14.98
C THR A 83 0.89 19.63 -15.31
N ALA A 84 1.92 18.81 -15.56
CA ALA A 84 3.24 19.25 -16.01
C ALA A 84 3.26 19.39 -17.55
N HIS A 85 2.57 20.40 -18.07
CA HIS A 85 2.61 20.80 -19.47
C HIS A 85 2.81 22.31 -19.61
#